data_AF-A0A1G0YYM9-F1
#
_entry.id   AF-A0A1G0YYM9-F1
#
_cell.length_a   1.000
_cell.length_b   1.000
_cell.length_c   1.000
_cell.angle_alpha   90.00
_cell.angle_beta   90.00
_cell.angle_gamma   90.00
#
_symmetry.space_group_name_H-M   'P 1'
#
loop_
_entity.id
_entity.type
_entity.pdbx_description
1 polymer ?
#
loop_
_entity_poly.entity_id
_entity_poly.type
_entity_poly.pdbx_seq_one_letter_code
_entity_poly.pdbx_strand_id
1 'polypeptide(L)'
;MLDFYTLRQEISFGKEGGGTMKYYKYWAMGRNAIEMDGVRKEVSSLAGSNESTQDAERKAQEQIRQIGQKIHGDSHVFSEYQVPIKEELIREINPKAIITRNHYGSLILNAENMMIMDIDHPPISFLGLFGFGRKGTPKERIVQMIGEKIASGKYGELSARIYETFQGIRCIIHNAPCDPSSHEAEYLMRKFNNDPLYGFLCKKQQCFRARLTPKPHRCKFHRPPSKFPRFEPREIEEFNEWRTKYDELSRDYATCRFIKEIGSGRFFRELIDIHDEISGALSSRKLA
;
A
#
# COMPACT_ATOMS: atom_id res chain seq x y z
N MET A 1 -12.11 30.00 8.17
CA MET A 1 -10.71 29.57 8.34
C MET A 1 -10.61 29.02 9.75
N LEU A 2 -10.83 27.71 9.94
CA LEU A 2 -10.74 27.12 11.29
C LEU A 2 -9.26 26.99 11.67
N ASP A 3 -8.93 27.51 12.83
CA ASP A 3 -7.60 27.47 13.45
C ASP A 3 -7.26 26.02 13.89
N PHE A 4 -6.00 25.64 13.71
CA PHE A 4 -5.45 24.33 14.08
C PHE A 4 -5.62 24.04 15.58
N TYR A 5 -5.70 25.09 16.41
CA TYR A 5 -6.01 24.98 17.83
C TYR A 5 -7.43 24.52 18.12
N THR A 6 -8.41 24.91 17.30
CA THR A 6 -9.81 24.48 17.45
C THR A 6 -10.01 23.02 17.03
N LEU A 7 -9.23 22.54 16.04
CA LEU A 7 -9.19 21.12 15.72
C LEU A 7 -8.71 20.30 16.93
N ARG A 8 -7.68 20.77 17.65
CA ARG A 8 -7.06 20.03 18.77
C ARG A 8 -7.99 19.78 19.98
N GLN A 9 -8.98 20.63 20.24
CA GLN A 9 -9.90 20.44 21.38
C GLN A 9 -11.06 19.48 21.08
N GLU A 10 -11.45 19.30 19.82
CA GLU A 10 -12.30 18.16 19.41
C GLU A 10 -11.49 16.85 19.28
N ILE A 11 -10.16 16.93 19.21
CA ILE A 11 -9.20 15.82 19.20
C ILE A 11 -8.77 15.47 20.64
N SER A 12 -9.74 15.36 21.55
CA SER A 12 -9.54 14.68 22.84
C SER A 12 -10.17 13.29 22.75
N PHE A 13 -9.32 12.26 22.68
CA PHE A 13 -9.67 10.84 22.63
C PHE A 13 -10.82 10.50 21.66
N GLY A 14 -10.59 10.76 20.37
CA GLY A 14 -11.45 10.32 19.29
C GLY A 14 -11.37 8.80 19.09
N LYS A 15 -12.24 8.10 19.82
CA LYS A 15 -12.95 6.84 19.52
C LYS A 15 -12.33 5.88 18.50
N GLU A 16 -12.21 4.63 18.93
CA GLU A 16 -12.21 3.42 18.11
C GLU A 16 -13.22 3.55 16.96
N GLY A 17 -12.70 3.78 15.75
CA GLY A 17 -13.52 4.13 14.59
C GLY A 17 -12.72 4.26 13.31
N GLY A 18 -11.66 3.45 13.15
CA GLY A 18 -10.88 3.33 11.92
C GLY A 18 -10.71 1.84 11.61
N GLY A 19 -11.12 1.40 10.42
CA GLY A 19 -11.05 -0.02 10.06
C GLY A 19 -9.60 -0.53 10.04
N THR A 20 -9.36 -1.72 10.57
CA THR A 20 -8.03 -2.36 10.60
C THR A 20 -7.65 -2.89 9.21
N MET A 21 -6.37 -2.83 8.81
CA MET A 21 -5.93 -3.41 7.54
C MET A 21 -6.34 -4.89 7.45
N LYS A 22 -7.02 -5.26 6.36
CA LYS A 22 -7.57 -6.61 6.19
C LYS A 22 -6.71 -7.44 5.26
N TYR A 23 -6.11 -8.51 5.77
CA TYR A 23 -5.32 -9.48 5.02
C TYR A 23 -5.60 -10.90 5.52
N TYR A 24 -5.23 -11.89 4.71
CA TYR A 24 -5.46 -13.30 5.02
C TYR A 24 -4.24 -14.17 4.70
N LYS A 25 -3.91 -15.09 5.62
CA LYS A 25 -2.86 -16.12 5.48
C LYS A 25 -3.25 -17.19 4.48
N TYR A 26 -4.48 -17.64 4.56
CA TYR A 26 -5.03 -18.71 3.75
C TYR A 26 -6.11 -18.15 2.83
N TRP A 27 -6.12 -18.62 1.60
CA TRP A 27 -7.12 -18.28 0.60
C TRP A 27 -7.66 -19.56 0.00
N ALA A 28 -8.94 -19.56 -0.33
CA ALA A 28 -9.59 -20.68 -0.99
C ALA A 28 -10.62 -20.20 -2.01
N MET A 29 -10.69 -20.93 -3.11
CA MET A 29 -11.74 -20.77 -4.11
C MET A 29 -12.83 -21.80 -3.85
N GLY A 30 -14.01 -21.34 -3.44
CA GLY A 30 -15.21 -22.16 -3.46
C GLY A 30 -15.78 -22.20 -4.87
N ARG A 31 -16.30 -23.35 -5.29
CA ARG A 31 -17.12 -23.50 -6.49
C ARG A 31 -18.36 -24.30 -6.13
N ASN A 32 -19.52 -23.82 -6.53
CA ASN A 32 -20.75 -24.59 -6.42
C ASN A 32 -21.71 -24.18 -7.54
N ALA A 33 -22.57 -25.11 -7.92
CA ALA A 33 -23.64 -24.81 -8.85
C ALA A 33 -24.86 -24.27 -8.08
N ILE A 34 -25.39 -23.14 -8.51
CA ILE A 34 -26.64 -22.57 -8.00
C ILE A 34 -27.69 -22.58 -9.09
N GLU A 35 -28.95 -22.72 -8.70
CA GLU A 35 -30.09 -22.61 -9.62
C GLU A 35 -30.51 -21.13 -9.74
N MET A 36 -30.62 -20.64 -10.97
CA MET A 36 -31.07 -19.28 -11.29
C MET A 36 -32.06 -19.36 -12.44
N ASP A 37 -33.31 -18.95 -12.22
CA ASP A 37 -34.38 -18.98 -13.22
C ASP A 37 -34.55 -20.36 -13.90
N GLY A 38 -34.43 -21.44 -13.12
CA GLY A 38 -34.51 -22.83 -13.62
C GLY A 38 -33.25 -23.31 -14.37
N VAL A 39 -32.18 -22.50 -14.44
CA VAL A 39 -30.91 -22.86 -15.07
C VAL A 39 -29.83 -23.05 -14.00
N ARG A 40 -29.16 -24.21 -14.02
CA ARG A 40 -28.02 -24.48 -13.15
C ARG A 40 -26.78 -23.74 -13.66
N LYS A 41 -26.26 -22.79 -12.90
CA LYS A 41 -25.03 -22.04 -13.21
C LYS A 41 -23.95 -22.31 -12.18
N GLU A 42 -22.73 -22.57 -12.64
CA GLU A 42 -21.57 -22.66 -11.76
C GLU A 42 -21.16 -21.26 -11.29
N VAL A 43 -21.03 -21.10 -9.97
CA VAL A 43 -20.58 -19.87 -9.33
C VAL A 43 -19.36 -20.17 -8.49
N SER A 44 -18.42 -19.23 -8.50
CA SER A 44 -17.21 -19.31 -7.67
C SER A 44 -17.12 -18.09 -6.75
N SER A 45 -16.55 -18.29 -5.56
CA SER A 45 -16.21 -17.22 -4.65
C SER A 45 -14.84 -17.44 -4.05
N LEU A 46 -14.07 -16.35 -3.94
CA LEU A 46 -12.76 -16.35 -3.31
C LEU A 46 -12.88 -15.74 -1.91
N ALA A 47 -12.54 -16.53 -0.89
CA ALA A 47 -12.49 -16.06 0.49
C ALA A 47 -11.11 -16.30 1.11
N GLY A 48 -10.84 -15.58 2.21
CA GLY A 48 -9.62 -15.74 2.98
C GLY A 48 -9.89 -15.98 4.46
N SER A 49 -8.93 -16.59 5.14
CA SER A 49 -8.91 -16.83 6.57
C SER A 49 -7.49 -16.69 7.15
N ASN A 50 -7.39 -16.37 8.44
CA ASN A 50 -6.16 -16.41 9.21
C ASN A 50 -6.03 -17.68 10.08
N GLU A 51 -7.05 -18.54 10.08
CA GLU A 51 -7.09 -19.78 10.87
C GLU A 51 -6.52 -20.98 10.09
N SER A 52 -7.09 -21.29 8.92
CA SER A 52 -6.68 -22.42 8.10
C SER A 52 -7.20 -22.31 6.65
N THR A 53 -6.69 -23.16 5.77
CA THR A 53 -7.25 -23.35 4.41
C THR A 53 -8.68 -23.88 4.47
N GLN A 54 -8.98 -24.81 5.37
CA GLN A 54 -10.32 -25.37 5.55
C GLN A 54 -11.34 -24.30 5.98
N ASP A 55 -10.93 -23.38 6.87
CA ASP A 55 -11.81 -22.26 7.25
C ASP A 55 -12.01 -21.27 6.08
N ALA A 56 -10.96 -21.02 5.27
CA ALA A 56 -11.10 -20.21 4.06
C ALA A 56 -12.08 -20.86 3.05
N GLU A 57 -12.02 -22.18 2.87
CA GLU A 57 -12.95 -22.95 2.02
C GLU A 57 -14.39 -22.84 2.54
N ARG A 58 -14.59 -23.03 3.85
CA ARG A 58 -15.89 -22.88 4.51
C ARG A 58 -16.46 -21.47 4.29
N LYS A 59 -15.65 -20.42 4.44
CA LYS A 59 -16.05 -19.03 4.17
C LYS A 59 -16.38 -18.79 2.69
N ALA A 60 -15.64 -19.40 1.77
CA ALA A 60 -15.93 -19.30 0.34
C ALA A 60 -17.25 -19.96 -0.03
N GLN A 61 -17.54 -21.14 0.53
CA GLN A 61 -18.81 -21.83 0.35
C GLN A 61 -19.98 -21.03 0.94
N GLU A 62 -19.79 -20.44 2.12
CA GLU A 62 -20.80 -19.58 2.76
C GLU A 62 -21.14 -18.36 1.90
N GLN A 63 -20.14 -17.69 1.31
CA GLN A 63 -20.39 -16.59 0.38
C GLN A 63 -21.20 -17.02 -0.85
N ILE A 64 -20.95 -18.22 -1.39
CA ILE A 64 -21.72 -18.76 -2.52
C ILE A 64 -23.17 -19.04 -2.11
N ARG A 65 -23.41 -19.58 -0.89
CA ARG A 65 -24.77 -19.77 -0.36
C ARG A 65 -25.52 -18.44 -0.25
N GLN A 66 -24.87 -17.40 0.26
CA GLN A 66 -25.44 -16.07 0.37
C GLN A 66 -25.75 -15.45 -1.00
N ILE A 67 -24.89 -15.66 -2.01
CA ILE A 67 -25.17 -15.24 -3.40
C ILE A 67 -26.43 -15.93 -3.92
N GLY A 68 -26.59 -17.24 -3.69
CA GLY A 68 -27.79 -17.99 -4.05
C GLY A 68 -29.07 -17.43 -3.41
N GLN A 69 -29.03 -17.09 -2.12
CA GLN A 69 -30.17 -16.50 -1.40
C GLN A 69 -30.57 -15.12 -1.95
N LYS A 70 -29.60 -14.28 -2.33
CA LYS A 70 -29.88 -12.94 -2.90
C LYS A 70 -30.59 -12.97 -4.24
N ILE A 71 -30.27 -13.95 -5.08
CA ILE A 71 -30.92 -14.14 -6.38
C ILE A 71 -32.43 -14.37 -6.21
N HIS A 72 -32.85 -14.86 -5.04
CA HIS A 72 -34.24 -15.07 -4.67
C HIS A 72 -34.92 -13.86 -3.99
N GLY A 73 -34.28 -12.68 -3.94
CA GLY A 73 -34.94 -11.41 -3.61
C GLY A 73 -34.42 -10.62 -2.39
N ASP A 74 -33.41 -11.10 -1.66
CA ASP A 74 -32.92 -10.42 -0.45
C ASP A 74 -31.82 -9.38 -0.76
N SER A 75 -32.19 -8.09 -0.76
CA SER A 75 -31.32 -6.97 -1.16
C SER A 75 -30.70 -6.19 0.00
N HIS A 76 -30.17 -6.87 1.02
CA HIS A 76 -29.44 -6.20 2.12
C HIS A 76 -28.17 -6.93 2.56
N VAL A 77 -27.16 -7.06 1.69
CA VAL A 77 -25.81 -7.43 2.16
C VAL A 77 -24.78 -6.84 1.21
N PHE A 78 -24.33 -5.61 1.45
CA PHE A 78 -22.96 -5.12 1.18
C PHE A 78 -22.91 -3.61 1.50
N SER A 79 -23.11 -3.21 2.77
CA SER A 79 -22.82 -1.83 3.19
C SER A 79 -21.49 -1.67 3.93
N GLU A 80 -20.79 -2.78 4.26
CA GLU A 80 -19.51 -2.72 5.01
C GLU A 80 -18.43 -3.66 4.43
N TYR A 81 -18.37 -3.80 3.10
CA TYR A 81 -17.34 -4.65 2.49
C TYR A 81 -15.98 -3.95 2.44
N GLN A 82 -15.20 -4.12 3.49
CA GLN A 82 -13.78 -3.78 3.48
C GLN A 82 -13.03 -4.71 2.51
N VAL A 83 -12.27 -4.15 1.57
CA VAL A 83 -11.57 -4.92 0.54
C VAL A 83 -10.25 -5.46 1.10
N PRO A 84 -10.10 -6.78 1.27
CA PRO A 84 -8.87 -7.36 1.76
C PRO A 84 -7.72 -7.18 0.75
N ILE A 85 -6.49 -7.08 1.26
CA ILE A 85 -5.28 -7.16 0.46
C ILE A 85 -5.13 -8.60 -0.03
N LYS A 86 -5.39 -8.81 -1.31
CA LYS A 86 -5.27 -10.11 -2.00
C LYS A 86 -3.84 -10.34 -2.47
N GLU A 87 -2.91 -10.42 -1.53
CA GLU A 87 -1.47 -10.61 -1.79
C GLU A 87 -0.91 -11.72 -0.90
N GLU A 88 0.18 -12.33 -1.34
CA GLU A 88 0.86 -13.38 -0.57
C GLU A 88 1.52 -12.76 0.67
N LEU A 89 1.17 -13.22 1.87
CA LEU A 89 1.81 -12.80 3.10
C LEU A 89 3.22 -13.41 3.19
N ILE A 90 4.23 -12.56 3.30
CA ILE A 90 5.64 -12.97 3.39
C ILE A 90 6.13 -12.92 4.84
N ARG A 91 5.75 -11.88 5.58
CA ARG A 91 6.16 -11.68 6.97
C ARG A 91 5.16 -10.81 7.71
N GLU A 92 4.78 -11.21 8.91
CA GLU A 92 4.16 -10.33 9.91
C GLU A 92 5.30 -9.65 10.67
N ILE A 93 5.38 -8.32 10.63
CA ILE A 93 6.41 -7.58 11.38
C ILE A 93 5.91 -7.37 12.81
N ASN A 94 4.72 -6.79 12.92
CA ASN A 94 4.00 -6.56 14.16
C ASN A 94 2.49 -6.47 13.84
N PRO A 95 1.58 -6.30 14.83
CA PRO A 95 0.13 -6.30 14.59
C PRO A 95 -0.36 -5.25 13.58
N LYS A 96 0.42 -4.20 13.31
CA LYS A 96 0.06 -3.08 12.42
C LYS A 96 0.90 -3.00 11.15
N ALA A 97 1.78 -3.98 10.90
CA ALA A 97 2.66 -3.96 9.75
C ALA A 97 3.00 -5.37 9.24
N ILE A 98 2.85 -5.54 7.92
CA ILE A 98 3.15 -6.80 7.22
C ILE A 98 3.96 -6.53 5.95
N ILE A 99 4.69 -7.55 5.50
CA ILE A 99 5.28 -7.60 4.17
C ILE A 99 4.48 -8.58 3.33
N THR A 100 4.02 -8.14 2.16
CA THR A 100 3.33 -8.96 1.18
C THR A 100 4.09 -9.00 -0.14
N ARG A 101 3.77 -9.96 -1.01
CA ARG A 101 4.20 -9.98 -2.41
C ARG A 101 3.01 -9.66 -3.31
N ASN A 102 3.11 -8.56 -4.05
CA ASN A 102 2.02 -8.11 -4.93
C ASN A 102 1.97 -8.89 -6.25
N HIS A 103 1.01 -8.53 -7.11
CA HIS A 103 0.83 -9.19 -8.42
C HIS A 103 1.97 -8.96 -9.43
N TYR A 104 2.88 -8.02 -9.17
CA TYR A 104 4.12 -7.86 -9.94
C TYR A 104 5.25 -8.75 -9.41
N GLY A 105 5.06 -9.45 -8.29
CA GLY A 105 6.10 -10.22 -7.61
C GLY A 105 7.00 -9.39 -6.69
N SER A 106 6.78 -8.07 -6.59
CA SER A 106 7.55 -7.19 -5.70
C SER A 106 7.08 -7.31 -4.26
N LEU A 107 8.02 -7.23 -3.31
CA LEU A 107 7.73 -7.11 -1.89
C LEU A 107 7.19 -5.71 -1.57
N ILE A 108 6.16 -5.64 -0.74
CA ILE A 108 5.48 -4.42 -0.30
C ILE A 108 5.41 -4.42 1.23
N LEU A 109 5.92 -3.38 1.87
CA LEU A 109 5.58 -3.04 3.25
C LEU A 109 4.17 -2.45 3.26
N ASN A 110 3.26 -3.03 4.04
CA ASN A 110 1.95 -2.46 4.32
C ASN A 110 1.93 -2.11 5.81
N ALA A 111 1.72 -0.83 6.12
CA ALA A 111 1.69 -0.32 7.48
C ALA A 111 0.35 0.38 7.71
N GLU A 112 -0.38 0.01 8.76
CA GLU A 112 -1.70 0.57 9.04
C GLU A 112 -1.65 2.07 9.26
N ASN A 113 -0.61 2.57 9.94
CA ASN A 113 -0.61 3.93 10.45
C ASN A 113 0.70 4.71 10.27
N MET A 114 1.69 4.16 9.55
CA MET A 114 2.89 4.92 9.17
C MET A 114 2.65 5.59 7.82
N MET A 115 2.47 6.91 7.81
CA MET A 115 2.19 7.62 6.57
C MET A 115 3.37 7.54 5.60
N ILE A 116 3.09 7.00 4.41
CA ILE A 116 4.02 6.92 3.28
C ILE A 116 3.35 7.61 2.09
N MET A 117 4.07 8.51 1.44
CA MET A 117 3.62 9.23 0.25
C MET A 117 4.60 8.99 -0.90
N ASP A 118 4.09 8.52 -2.04
CA ASP A 118 4.84 8.44 -3.30
C ASP A 118 4.43 9.64 -4.17
N ILE A 119 5.39 10.52 -4.46
CA ILE A 119 5.20 11.81 -5.13
C ILE A 119 5.99 11.76 -6.44
N ASP A 120 5.27 11.55 -7.55
CA ASP A 120 5.87 11.40 -8.89
C ASP A 120 6.01 12.73 -9.64
N HIS A 121 5.22 13.74 -9.26
CA HIS A 121 5.19 15.02 -9.94
C HIS A 121 5.29 16.19 -8.95
N PRO A 122 6.05 17.25 -9.27
CA PRO A 122 5.98 18.50 -8.52
C PRO A 122 4.62 19.19 -8.75
N PRO A 123 4.19 20.08 -7.84
CA PRO A 123 2.98 20.86 -8.04
C PRO A 123 3.06 21.68 -9.32
N ILE A 124 1.95 21.74 -10.06
CA ILE A 124 1.85 22.51 -11.29
C ILE A 124 1.90 23.99 -10.92
N SER A 125 2.99 24.67 -11.29
CA SER A 125 3.08 26.13 -11.19
C SER A 125 2.70 26.76 -12.53
N PHE A 126 1.65 27.57 -12.54
CA PHE A 126 1.15 28.32 -13.70
C PHE A 126 2.24 29.20 -14.30
N LEU A 127 3.06 29.86 -13.46
CA LEU A 127 4.18 30.70 -13.89
C LEU A 127 5.27 29.89 -14.62
N GLY A 128 5.50 28.64 -14.19
CA GLY A 128 6.46 27.75 -14.84
C GLY A 128 5.96 27.10 -16.13
N LEU A 129 4.70 27.31 -16.52
CA LEU A 129 4.19 26.99 -17.86
C LEU A 129 4.64 28.04 -18.90
N PHE A 130 5.03 29.24 -18.45
CA PHE A 130 5.50 30.36 -19.27
C PHE A 130 7.04 30.44 -19.41
N GLY A 131 7.76 29.35 -19.17
CA GLY A 131 9.19 29.25 -19.48
C GLY A 131 10.15 30.01 -18.54
N PHE A 132 9.66 30.72 -17.52
CA PHE A 132 10.52 31.34 -16.52
C PHE A 132 11.11 30.30 -15.55
N GLY A 133 12.36 29.91 -15.83
CA GLY A 133 13.40 29.57 -14.85
C GLY A 133 13.04 28.58 -13.74
N ARG A 134 12.54 27.38 -14.07
CA ARG A 134 12.51 26.28 -13.09
C ARG A 134 13.94 25.75 -12.89
N LYS A 135 14.64 26.20 -11.85
CA LYS A 135 15.92 25.62 -11.44
C LYS A 135 15.72 24.19 -10.89
N GLY A 136 16.66 23.30 -11.21
CA GLY A 136 16.69 21.93 -10.71
C GLY A 136 15.81 20.93 -11.47
N THR A 137 16.09 19.65 -11.27
CA THR A 137 15.34 18.50 -11.83
C THR A 137 13.95 18.39 -11.19
N PRO A 138 12.98 17.68 -11.82
CA PRO A 138 11.66 17.46 -11.22
C PRO A 138 11.71 16.88 -9.79
N LYS A 139 12.61 15.93 -9.54
CA LYS A 139 12.81 15.29 -8.23
C LYS A 139 13.36 16.27 -7.19
N GLU A 140 14.35 17.07 -7.55
CA GLU A 140 14.90 18.12 -6.66
C GLU A 140 13.82 19.10 -6.23
N ARG A 141 12.94 19.51 -7.15
CA ARG A 141 11.80 20.39 -6.83
C ARG A 141 10.81 19.74 -5.87
N ILE A 142 10.57 18.44 -5.98
CA ILE A 142 9.72 17.71 -5.03
C ILE A 142 10.37 17.69 -3.64
N VAL A 143 11.68 17.38 -3.55
CA VAL A 143 12.43 17.39 -2.28
C VAL A 143 12.43 18.78 -1.64
N GLN A 144 12.62 19.84 -2.43
CA GLN A 144 12.54 21.22 -1.97
C GLN A 144 11.15 21.54 -1.42
N MET A 145 10.09 21.22 -2.18
CA MET A 145 8.70 21.43 -1.74
C MET A 145 8.40 20.72 -0.42
N ILE A 146 8.82 19.46 -0.26
CA ILE A 146 8.63 18.71 1.00
C ILE A 146 9.33 19.45 2.15
N GLY A 147 10.58 19.86 1.94
CA GLY A 147 11.37 20.57 2.94
C GLY A 147 10.74 21.90 3.35
N GLU A 148 10.32 22.72 2.39
CA GLU A 148 9.67 24.02 2.63
C GLU A 148 8.35 23.85 3.38
N LYS A 149 7.56 22.82 3.06
CA LYS A 149 6.30 22.54 3.76
C LYS A 149 6.54 22.14 5.19
N ILE A 150 7.46 21.21 5.46
CA ILE A 150 7.77 20.81 6.83
C ILE A 150 8.34 21.99 7.62
N ALA A 151 9.17 22.83 6.99
CA ALA A 151 9.74 24.02 7.64
C ALA A 151 8.74 25.15 7.92
N SER A 152 7.58 25.22 7.26
CA SER A 152 6.68 26.38 7.30
C SER A 152 5.86 26.56 8.59
N GLY A 153 6.29 25.97 9.71
CA GLY A 153 5.67 26.07 11.03
C GLY A 153 4.37 25.26 11.15
N LYS A 154 3.49 25.34 10.16
CA LYS A 154 2.22 24.60 10.08
C LYS A 154 2.40 23.08 10.12
N TYR A 155 3.52 22.58 9.61
CA TYR A 155 3.87 21.16 9.60
C TYR A 155 5.21 20.90 10.31
N GLY A 156 5.68 21.86 11.14
CA GLY A 156 7.00 21.84 11.77
C GLY A 156 7.21 20.71 12.78
N GLU A 157 6.12 20.14 13.30
CA GLU A 157 6.19 18.99 14.20
C GLU A 157 6.45 17.68 13.45
N LEU A 158 6.27 17.63 12.12
CA LEU A 158 6.48 16.42 11.34
C LEU A 158 7.97 16.08 11.25
N SER A 159 8.29 14.80 11.45
CA SER A 159 9.59 14.25 11.05
C SER A 159 9.42 13.37 9.82
N ALA A 160 10.28 13.58 8.82
CA ALA A 160 10.18 12.92 7.53
C ALA A 160 11.52 12.35 7.06
N ARG A 161 11.48 11.13 6.51
CA ARG A 161 12.57 10.57 5.71
C ARG A 161 12.21 10.64 4.23
N ILE A 162 13.13 11.14 3.43
CA ILE A 162 12.93 11.43 2.02
C ILE A 162 13.85 10.53 1.20
N TYR A 163 13.27 9.86 0.20
CA TYR A 163 13.96 8.90 -0.65
C TYR A 163 13.71 9.20 -2.12
N GLU A 164 14.74 9.07 -2.95
CA GLU A 164 14.60 9.02 -4.40
C GLU A 164 14.05 7.66 -4.81
N THR A 165 12.98 7.61 -5.59
CA THR A 165 12.51 6.38 -6.24
C THR A 165 12.84 6.42 -7.72
N PHE A 166 12.63 5.32 -8.45
CA PHE A 166 12.85 5.32 -9.90
C PHE A 166 12.09 6.45 -10.63
N GLN A 167 10.83 6.70 -10.27
CA GLN A 167 9.98 7.71 -10.95
C GLN A 167 9.94 9.07 -10.23
N GLY A 168 10.01 9.08 -8.90
CA GLY A 168 9.72 10.28 -8.12
C GLY A 168 10.44 10.28 -6.79
N ILE A 169 9.73 10.75 -5.75
CA ILE A 169 10.22 10.84 -4.38
C ILE A 169 9.24 10.10 -3.47
N ARG A 170 9.77 9.31 -2.54
CA ARG A 170 9.00 8.78 -1.42
C ARG A 170 9.28 9.62 -0.19
N CYS A 171 8.22 9.98 0.53
CA CYS A 171 8.29 10.65 1.82
C CYS A 171 7.61 9.77 2.87
N ILE A 172 8.33 9.44 3.94
CA ILE A 172 7.80 8.67 5.08
C ILE A 172 7.75 9.62 6.28
N ILE A 173 6.55 9.84 6.83
CA ILE A 173 6.37 10.57 8.09
C ILE A 173 6.50 9.57 9.24
N HIS A 174 7.37 9.87 10.20
CA HIS A 174 7.84 8.86 11.17
C HIS A 174 7.82 9.27 12.65
N ASN A 175 7.22 10.42 12.98
CA ASN A 175 7.10 10.91 14.35
C ASN A 175 5.77 10.54 15.03
N ALA A 176 4.71 10.26 14.29
CA ALA A 176 3.39 9.97 14.85
C ALA A 176 2.55 9.08 13.91
N PRO A 177 1.64 8.24 14.46
CA PRO A 177 0.72 7.46 13.67
C PRO A 177 -0.34 8.34 12.99
N CYS A 178 -0.80 7.91 11.82
CA CYS A 178 -1.87 8.55 11.07
C CYS A 178 -2.84 7.49 10.52
N ASP A 179 -4.15 7.68 10.68
CA ASP A 179 -5.14 6.78 10.07
C ASP A 179 -5.31 7.10 8.57
N PRO A 180 -5.09 6.15 7.65
CA PRO A 180 -5.24 6.36 6.20
C PRO A 180 -6.65 6.75 5.75
N SER A 181 -7.68 6.55 6.58
CA SER A 181 -9.06 6.97 6.32
C SER A 181 -9.41 8.35 6.88
N SER A 182 -8.51 8.94 7.68
CA SER A 182 -8.76 10.22 8.31
C SER A 182 -8.73 11.38 7.31
N HIS A 183 -9.46 12.44 7.64
CA HIS A 183 -9.39 13.72 6.93
C HIS A 183 -7.97 14.32 6.98
N GLU A 184 -7.23 14.08 8.06
CA GLU A 184 -5.83 14.44 8.26
C GLU A 184 -4.94 13.81 7.17
N ALA A 185 -5.01 12.49 6.99
CA ALA A 185 -4.26 11.77 5.97
C ALA A 185 -4.56 12.27 4.56
N GLU A 186 -5.85 12.41 4.23
CA GLU A 186 -6.27 12.90 2.92
C GLU A 186 -5.81 14.34 2.67
N TYR A 187 -5.89 15.20 3.70
CA TYR A 187 -5.39 16.56 3.64
C TYR A 187 -3.89 16.61 3.39
N LEU A 188 -3.09 15.88 4.17
CA LEU A 188 -1.64 15.84 4.03
C LEU A 188 -1.24 15.28 2.67
N MET A 189 -1.78 14.14 2.24
CA MET A 189 -1.48 13.55 0.92
C MET A 189 -1.71 14.54 -0.23
N ARG A 190 -2.88 15.20 -0.27
CA ARG A 190 -3.16 16.22 -1.29
C ARG A 190 -2.19 17.40 -1.19
N LYS A 191 -1.89 17.86 0.02
CA LYS A 191 -0.96 18.96 0.22
C LYS A 191 0.44 18.59 -0.24
N PHE A 192 0.92 17.38 -0.02
CA PHE A 192 2.23 16.94 -0.48
C PHE A 192 2.24 16.48 -1.95
N ASN A 193 1.15 16.68 -2.69
CA ASN A 193 1.01 16.31 -4.11
C ASN A 193 1.22 14.80 -4.36
N ASN A 194 0.81 13.98 -3.39
CA ASN A 194 0.84 12.53 -3.49
C ASN A 194 -0.09 12.05 -4.62
N ASP A 195 0.26 10.92 -5.25
CA ASP A 195 -0.55 10.30 -6.30
C ASP A 195 -2.01 10.02 -5.85
N PRO A 196 -3.04 10.52 -6.55
CA PRO A 196 -4.43 10.36 -6.15
C PRO A 196 -4.92 8.90 -6.12
N LEU A 197 -4.45 8.06 -7.05
CA LEU A 197 -4.81 6.64 -7.08
C LEU A 197 -4.20 5.91 -5.89
N TYR A 198 -2.95 6.21 -5.54
CA TYR A 198 -2.31 5.70 -4.34
C TYR A 198 -3.07 6.12 -3.07
N GLY A 199 -3.45 7.40 -2.96
CA GLY A 199 -4.25 7.88 -1.82
C GLY A 199 -5.59 7.17 -1.69
N PHE A 200 -6.30 6.97 -2.80
CA PHE A 200 -7.54 6.20 -2.84
C PHE A 200 -7.34 4.74 -2.38
N LEU A 201 -6.27 4.09 -2.84
CA LEU A 201 -5.94 2.72 -2.44
C LEU A 201 -5.60 2.63 -0.95
N CYS A 202 -4.88 3.62 -0.39
CA CYS A 202 -4.55 3.64 1.04
C CYS A 202 -5.81 3.66 1.90
N LYS A 203 -6.76 4.56 1.57
CA LYS A 203 -8.07 4.62 2.23
C LYS A 203 -8.85 3.32 2.06
N LYS A 204 -8.90 2.76 0.84
CA LYS A 204 -9.66 1.53 0.58
C LYS A 204 -9.11 0.30 1.31
N GLN A 205 -7.79 0.21 1.44
CA GLN A 205 -7.09 -0.93 2.06
C GLN A 205 -6.74 -0.70 3.53
N GLN A 206 -7.06 0.48 4.08
CA GLN A 206 -6.74 0.90 5.45
C GLN A 206 -5.25 0.72 5.80
N CYS A 207 -4.35 1.03 4.87
CA CYS A 207 -2.90 1.02 5.12
C CYS A 207 -2.16 1.93 4.15
N PHE A 208 -0.95 2.34 4.52
CA PHE A 208 0.04 2.94 3.62
C PHE A 208 0.99 1.85 3.12
N ARG A 209 1.49 2.01 1.89
CA ARG A 209 2.20 0.94 1.19
C ARG A 209 3.50 1.43 0.58
N ALA A 210 4.60 0.78 0.91
CA ALA A 210 5.92 1.04 0.31
C ALA A 210 6.42 -0.19 -0.42
N ARG A 211 6.81 -0.03 -1.69
CA ARG A 211 7.52 -1.08 -2.40
C ARG A 211 8.94 -1.24 -1.84
N LEU A 212 9.31 -2.48 -1.52
CA LEU A 212 10.60 -2.87 -0.96
C LEU A 212 11.52 -3.50 -2.01
N THR A 213 11.00 -4.22 -3.02
CA THR A 213 11.82 -4.72 -4.14
C THR A 213 11.38 -4.13 -5.48
N PRO A 214 12.28 -3.93 -6.46
CA PRO A 214 11.97 -3.22 -7.71
C PRO A 214 10.89 -3.93 -8.53
N LYS A 215 10.23 -3.21 -9.46
CA LYS A 215 9.32 -3.89 -10.40
C LYS A 215 10.16 -4.75 -11.37
N PRO A 216 9.75 -5.98 -11.73
CA PRO A 216 10.57 -6.87 -12.57
C PRO A 216 11.06 -6.21 -13.87
N HIS A 217 10.20 -5.47 -14.58
CA HIS A 217 10.56 -4.82 -15.84
C HIS A 217 11.66 -3.74 -15.69
N ARG A 218 11.81 -3.14 -14.51
CA ARG A 218 12.90 -2.17 -14.24
C ARG A 218 14.24 -2.88 -14.02
N CYS A 219 14.20 -4.16 -13.67
CA CYS A 219 15.34 -5.08 -13.67
C CYS A 219 15.50 -5.80 -15.01
N LYS A 220 14.79 -5.36 -16.08
CA LYS A 220 14.73 -6.03 -17.38
C LYS A 220 14.24 -7.49 -17.32
N PHE A 221 13.42 -7.81 -16.33
CA PHE A 221 12.81 -9.13 -16.15
C PHE A 221 11.31 -9.11 -16.45
N HIS A 222 10.79 -10.22 -16.97
CA HIS A 222 9.38 -10.32 -17.35
C HIS A 222 8.46 -10.41 -16.13
N ARG A 223 7.16 -10.21 -16.36
CA ARG A 223 6.13 -10.31 -15.30
C ARG A 223 5.98 -11.76 -14.81
N PRO A 224 5.48 -11.97 -13.58
CA PRO A 224 5.16 -13.31 -13.08
C PRO A 224 4.18 -14.04 -14.02
N PRO A 225 4.28 -15.39 -14.13
CA PRO A 225 3.42 -16.18 -15.00
C PRO A 225 1.96 -16.23 -14.52
N SER A 226 1.72 -16.06 -13.21
CA SER A 226 0.40 -16.20 -12.60
C SER A 226 0.21 -15.22 -11.42
N LYS A 227 -1.05 -14.89 -11.10
CA LYS A 227 -1.43 -14.01 -9.98
C LYS A 227 -1.70 -14.84 -8.72
N PHE A 228 -1.55 -14.20 -7.55
CA PHE A 228 -1.98 -14.77 -6.28
C PHE A 228 -3.49 -14.52 -6.05
N PRO A 229 -4.22 -15.42 -5.36
CA PRO A 229 -3.82 -16.76 -4.91
C PRO A 229 -3.70 -17.78 -6.04
N ARG A 230 -2.78 -18.74 -5.90
CA ARG A 230 -2.55 -19.83 -6.85
C ARG A 230 -3.03 -21.14 -6.24
N PHE A 231 -3.73 -21.94 -7.01
CA PHE A 231 -4.32 -23.20 -6.53
C PHE A 231 -3.83 -24.42 -7.31
N GLU A 232 -3.47 -24.23 -8.58
CA GLU A 232 -2.97 -25.31 -9.43
C GLU A 232 -1.48 -25.58 -9.15
N PRO A 233 -1.05 -26.84 -8.94
CA PRO A 233 0.35 -27.16 -8.66
C PRO A 233 1.33 -26.59 -9.69
N ARG A 234 0.95 -26.65 -10.97
CA ARG A 234 1.74 -26.11 -12.08
C ARG A 234 1.94 -24.59 -11.97
N GLU A 235 0.90 -23.83 -11.64
CA GLU A 235 1.01 -22.37 -11.48
C GLU A 235 1.92 -21.99 -10.30
N ILE A 236 1.89 -22.80 -9.23
CA ILE A 236 2.74 -22.64 -8.05
C ILE A 236 4.20 -22.91 -8.41
N GLU A 237 4.48 -24.01 -9.12
CA GLU A 237 5.82 -24.38 -9.59
C GLU A 237 6.41 -23.34 -10.54
N GLU A 238 5.69 -22.97 -11.61
CA GLU A 238 6.13 -21.96 -12.58
C GLU A 238 6.40 -20.61 -11.90
N PHE A 239 5.57 -20.22 -10.91
CA PHE A 239 5.82 -19.00 -10.14
C PHE A 239 7.05 -19.11 -9.24
N ASN A 240 7.30 -20.26 -8.60
CA ASN A 240 8.45 -20.45 -7.74
C ASN A 240 9.78 -20.40 -8.52
N GLU A 241 9.81 -20.97 -9.73
CA GLU A 241 10.94 -20.84 -10.65
C GLU A 241 11.18 -19.39 -11.05
N TRP A 242 10.10 -18.69 -11.45
CA TRP A 242 10.16 -17.26 -11.78
C TRP A 242 10.66 -16.42 -10.60
N ARG A 243 10.14 -16.70 -9.40
CA ARG A 243 10.45 -15.99 -8.15
C ARG A 243 11.92 -16.14 -7.81
N THR A 244 12.47 -17.34 -7.92
CA THR A 244 13.89 -17.61 -7.61
C THR A 244 14.80 -16.74 -8.48
N LYS A 245 14.55 -16.71 -9.80
CA LYS A 245 15.31 -15.88 -10.75
C LYS A 245 15.13 -14.38 -10.48
N TYR A 246 13.91 -13.94 -10.21
CA TYR A 246 13.63 -12.53 -9.89
C TYR A 246 14.29 -12.09 -8.57
N ASP A 247 14.21 -12.92 -7.52
CA ASP A 247 14.78 -12.61 -6.21
C ASP A 247 16.32 -12.53 -6.29
N GLU A 248 16.97 -13.34 -7.13
CA GLU A 248 18.41 -13.20 -7.44
C GLU A 248 18.72 -11.90 -8.18
N LEU A 249 18.05 -11.65 -9.31
CA LEU A 249 18.28 -10.45 -10.15
C LEU A 249 18.03 -9.15 -9.39
N SER A 250 17.02 -9.13 -8.53
CA SER A 250 16.61 -7.91 -7.82
C SER A 250 17.60 -7.47 -6.74
N ARG A 251 18.52 -8.34 -6.28
CA ARG A 251 19.53 -8.02 -5.25
C ARG A 251 20.52 -6.95 -5.69
N ASP A 252 20.75 -6.78 -7.00
CA ASP A 252 21.67 -5.78 -7.55
C ASP A 252 21.05 -4.38 -7.62
N TYR A 253 19.80 -4.25 -7.21
CA TYR A 253 19.03 -3.02 -7.32
C TYR A 253 18.58 -2.50 -5.95
N ALA A 254 18.44 -1.18 -5.87
CA ALA A 254 17.74 -0.49 -4.80
C ALA A 254 16.39 0.01 -5.32
N THR A 255 15.33 -0.13 -4.53
CA THR A 255 13.98 0.35 -4.89
C THR A 255 13.83 1.85 -4.67
N CYS A 256 14.58 2.37 -3.70
CA CYS A 256 14.70 3.79 -3.43
C CYS A 256 16.12 4.09 -2.94
N ARG A 257 16.48 5.38 -2.85
CA ARG A 257 17.75 5.84 -2.28
C ARG A 257 17.48 6.93 -1.27
N PHE A 258 18.03 6.79 -0.07
CA PHE A 258 17.91 7.81 0.96
C PHE A 258 18.53 9.12 0.50
N ILE A 259 17.81 10.22 0.69
CA ILE A 259 18.28 11.57 0.36
C ILE A 259 18.62 12.31 1.66
N LYS A 260 17.63 12.45 2.55
CA LYS A 260 17.77 13.18 3.81
C LYS A 260 16.63 12.85 4.78
N GLU A 261 16.87 13.20 6.03
CA GLU A 261 15.88 13.19 7.10
C GLU A 261 15.65 14.63 7.59
N ILE A 262 14.41 14.95 7.95
CA ILE A 262 13.99 16.21 8.54
C ILE A 262 13.31 15.89 9.88
N GLY A 263 13.68 16.59 10.95
CA GLY A 263 13.18 16.31 12.30
C GLY A 263 13.91 15.15 12.98
N SER A 264 13.44 14.76 14.18
CA SER A 264 14.10 13.78 15.05
C SER A 264 13.17 12.70 15.60
N GLY A 265 11.92 12.60 15.10
CA GLY A 265 10.95 11.60 15.52
C GLY A 265 11.45 10.16 15.35
N ARG A 266 11.08 9.26 16.25
CA ARG A 266 11.55 7.86 16.26
C ARG A 266 10.43 6.82 16.39
N PHE A 267 9.17 7.24 16.27
CA PHE A 267 8.01 6.38 16.55
C PHE A 267 8.00 5.10 15.69
N PHE A 268 8.38 5.20 14.42
CA PHE A 268 8.41 4.08 13.48
C PHE A 268 9.82 3.57 13.14
N ARG A 269 10.78 3.67 14.08
CA ARG A 269 12.18 3.27 13.83
C ARG A 269 12.30 1.84 13.28
N GLU A 270 11.61 0.87 13.89
CA GLU A 270 11.62 -0.53 13.43
C GLU A 270 11.20 -0.65 11.94
N LEU A 271 10.10 0.01 11.55
CA LEU A 271 9.60 -0.07 10.18
C LEU A 271 10.50 0.67 9.19
N ILE A 272 11.14 1.76 9.62
CA ILE A 272 12.15 2.46 8.81
C ILE A 272 13.35 1.58 8.58
N ASP A 273 13.88 0.93 9.62
CA ASP A 273 15.07 0.09 9.51
C ASP A 273 14.81 -1.09 8.55
N ILE A 274 13.66 -1.75 8.68
CA ILE A 274 13.21 -2.81 7.76
C ILE A 274 13.03 -2.27 6.34
N HIS A 275 12.41 -1.09 6.19
CA HIS A 275 12.25 -0.46 4.87
C HIS A 275 13.61 -0.20 4.23
N ASP A 276 14.53 0.43 4.95
CA ASP A 276 15.83 0.85 4.43
C ASP A 276 16.71 -0.36 4.08
N GLU A 277 16.69 -1.41 4.91
CA GLU A 277 17.40 -2.65 4.68
C GLU A 277 16.91 -3.36 3.40
N ILE A 278 15.61 -3.68 3.32
CA ILE A 278 15.07 -4.49 2.22
C ILE A 278 15.07 -3.71 0.91
N SER A 279 14.78 -2.39 0.96
CA SER A 279 14.80 -1.54 -0.24
C SER A 279 16.18 -1.21 -0.76
N GLY A 280 17.24 -1.50 0.02
CA GLY A 280 18.60 -1.08 -0.29
C GLY A 280 18.76 0.44 -0.28
N ALA A 281 17.95 1.17 0.51
CA ALA A 281 17.89 2.64 0.50
C ALA A 281 19.24 3.29 0.76
N LEU A 282 20.09 2.66 1.58
CA LEU A 282 21.41 3.15 1.98
C LEU A 282 22.55 2.53 1.15
N SER A 283 22.23 1.75 0.11
CA SER A 283 23.22 1.09 -0.73
C SER A 283 23.61 1.92 -1.95
N SER A 284 24.71 1.54 -2.59
CA SER A 284 25.16 2.08 -3.89
C SER A 284 24.55 1.34 -5.08
N ARG A 285 23.62 0.40 -4.86
CA ARG A 285 22.97 -0.40 -5.90
C ARG A 285 22.24 0.49 -6.91
N LYS A 286 22.06 -0.04 -8.12
CA LYS A 286 21.36 0.68 -9.19
C LYS A 286 19.89 0.88 -8.83
N LEU A 287 19.36 2.07 -9.07
CA LEU A 287 17.96 2.38 -8.76
C LEU A 287 16.99 1.72 -9.77
N ALA A 288 15.97 1.02 -9.29
CA ALA A 288 14.89 0.38 -10.07
C ALA A 288 13.56 0.33 -9.30
#